data_AF-A0A2E2D6W5-F1
#
_entry.id   AF-A0A2E2D6W5-F1
#
_cell.length_a   1.000
_cell.length_b   1.000
_cell.length_c   1.000
_cell.angle_alpha   90.00
_cell.angle_beta   90.00
_cell.angle_gamma   90.00
#
_symmetry.space_group_name_H-M   'P 1'
#
loop_
_entity.id
_entity.type
_entity.pdbx_description
1 polymer ?
#
loop_
_entity_poly.entity_id
_entity_poly.type
_entity_poly.pdbx_seq_one_letter_code
_entity_poly.pdbx_strand_id
1 'polypeptide(L)'
;MAINKNYLQLEFGSGKFFDYSKEKKEDYVEHTSSKGNTSYRKYYEEVEGILESVSVYDGSFGQQISMNIKNGEEVYYVPVDLYDQRGNVATYAESLIKILPHLEKGKLTTVRGYNFTPDGEKYAKIGISIKVDGVKIKPEMTNAYYKNGKLVEGDIPAIEWVKKLSKNKPSASSLEKKDDYLLGVLEQQTERLKWEGSQEQSQTNTTSKPSTSVPKASPKEAFEPAGNYDDDDMSDLPFG
;
A
#
# COMPACT_ATOMS: atom_id res chain seq x y z
N MET A 1 -5.97 -21.30 21.38
CA MET A 1 -6.40 -19.89 21.61
C MET A 1 -6.47 -19.21 20.25
N ALA A 2 -7.42 -18.29 20.05
CA ALA A 2 -7.60 -17.63 18.76
C ALA A 2 -6.52 -16.55 18.56
N ILE A 3 -5.87 -16.54 17.40
CA ILE A 3 -4.91 -15.49 17.04
C ILE A 3 -5.70 -14.21 16.78
N ASN A 4 -5.36 -13.12 17.48
CA ASN A 4 -5.97 -11.82 17.29
C ASN A 4 -5.29 -11.10 16.11
N LYS A 5 -6.08 -10.73 15.10
CA LYS A 5 -5.59 -10.08 13.88
C LYS A 5 -5.88 -8.58 13.92
N ASN A 6 -4.84 -7.77 13.85
CA ASN A 6 -4.90 -6.31 13.85
C ASN A 6 -4.57 -5.78 12.46
N TYR A 7 -5.56 -5.20 11.78
CA TYR A 7 -5.40 -4.65 10.43
C TYR A 7 -5.17 -3.14 10.52
N LEU A 8 -3.90 -2.74 10.46
CA LEU A 8 -3.56 -1.33 10.58
C LEU A 8 -3.80 -0.59 9.27
N GLN A 9 -3.72 0.73 9.34
CA GLN A 9 -3.68 1.64 8.19
C GLN A 9 -2.55 2.65 8.39
N LEU A 10 -1.97 3.15 7.31
CA LEU A 10 -0.94 4.18 7.36
C LEU A 10 -1.56 5.56 7.12
N GLU A 11 -1.44 6.47 8.09
CA GLU A 11 -1.83 7.85 7.88
C GLU A 11 -0.72 8.61 7.15
N PHE A 12 -0.96 9.03 5.91
CA PHE A 12 0.06 9.70 5.10
C PHE A 12 0.63 10.98 5.76
N GLY A 13 -0.22 11.76 6.42
CA GLY A 13 0.16 13.06 6.98
C GLY A 13 1.17 12.98 8.13
N SER A 14 1.04 11.98 9.00
CA SER A 14 1.93 11.77 10.15
C SER A 14 2.95 10.65 9.93
N GLY A 15 2.65 9.72 9.02
CA GLY A 15 3.35 8.45 8.85
C GLY A 15 3.08 7.43 9.95
N LYS A 16 2.12 7.68 10.85
CA LYS A 16 1.80 6.73 11.92
C LYS A 16 0.87 5.64 11.41
N PHE A 17 1.09 4.43 11.91
CA PHE A 17 0.11 3.36 11.73
C PHE A 17 -1.02 3.53 12.73
N PHE A 18 -2.23 3.15 12.36
CA PHE A 18 -3.37 3.19 13.27
C PHE A 18 -4.32 2.02 13.04
N ASP A 19 -4.96 1.58 14.12
CA ASP A 19 -6.14 0.72 14.03
C ASP A 19 -7.41 1.58 14.02
N TYR A 20 -8.40 1.15 13.23
CA TYR A 20 -9.63 1.87 12.98
C TYR A 20 -10.82 1.23 13.70
N SER A 21 -11.66 2.06 14.31
CA SER A 21 -12.94 1.64 14.88
C SER A 21 -14.05 2.62 14.53
N LYS A 22 -15.25 2.10 14.27
CA LYS A 22 -16.49 2.89 14.15
C LYS A 22 -17.03 3.30 15.52
N GLU A 23 -16.70 2.53 16.55
CA GLU A 23 -17.18 2.72 17.92
C GLU A 23 -16.05 3.20 18.82
N LYS A 24 -16.40 3.96 19.86
CA LYS A 24 -15.45 4.43 20.87
C LYS A 24 -14.92 3.24 21.67
N LYS A 25 -13.60 3.19 21.82
CA LYS A 25 -12.88 2.18 22.59
C LYS A 25 -11.82 2.86 23.47
N GLU A 26 -11.37 2.16 24.50
CA GLU A 26 -10.24 2.59 25.33
C GLU A 26 -8.98 2.78 24.46
N ASP A 27 -8.23 3.86 24.70
CA ASP A 27 -7.05 4.30 23.93
C ASP A 27 -7.27 4.78 22.49
N TYR A 28 -8.52 4.83 22.00
CA TYR A 28 -8.80 5.37 20.66
C TYR A 28 -9.14 6.86 20.76
N VAL A 29 -8.55 7.65 19.87
CA VAL A 29 -8.80 9.08 19.72
C VAL A 29 -9.86 9.30 18.65
N GLU A 30 -10.79 10.20 18.92
CA GLU A 30 -11.80 10.61 17.95
C GLU A 30 -11.18 11.35 16.77
N HIS A 31 -11.60 10.99 15.56
CA HIS A 31 -11.17 11.59 14.31
C HIS A 31 -12.38 11.84 13.42
N THR A 32 -12.59 13.10 13.06
CA THR A 32 -13.65 13.53 12.15
C THR A 32 -13.07 13.78 10.77
N SER A 33 -13.58 13.07 9.77
CA SER A 33 -13.17 13.26 8.38
C SER A 33 -13.67 14.60 7.82
N SER A 34 -13.10 15.04 6.69
CA SER A 34 -13.56 16.25 5.97
C SER A 34 -15.02 16.19 5.51
N LYS A 35 -15.62 14.99 5.45
CA LYS A 35 -17.03 14.76 5.11
C LYS A 35 -17.95 14.69 6.34
N GLY A 36 -17.43 14.96 7.54
CA GLY A 36 -18.20 14.94 8.79
C GLY A 36 -18.38 13.56 9.42
N ASN A 37 -17.84 12.48 8.83
CA ASN A 37 -17.90 11.16 9.44
C ASN A 37 -16.93 11.06 10.63
N THR A 38 -17.44 10.66 11.79
CA THR A 38 -16.65 10.37 12.99
C THR A 38 -16.14 8.93 12.97
N SER A 39 -14.88 8.76 13.36
CA SER A 39 -14.20 7.49 13.55
C SER A 39 -13.29 7.56 14.77
N TYR A 40 -12.87 6.41 15.26
CA TYR A 40 -11.95 6.30 16.39
C TYR A 40 -10.69 5.61 15.91
N ARG A 41 -9.51 6.13 16.28
CA ARG A 41 -8.22 5.61 15.84
C ARG A 41 -7.27 5.41 17.02
N LYS A 42 -6.66 4.23 17.11
CA LYS A 42 -5.53 3.97 18.02
C LYS A 42 -4.25 4.04 17.21
N TYR A 43 -3.41 5.03 17.51
CA TYR A 43 -2.15 5.24 16.80
C TYR A 43 -1.01 4.42 17.42
N TYR A 44 -0.14 3.92 16.57
CA TYR A 44 1.07 3.18 16.92
C TYR A 44 2.29 4.00 16.48
N GLU A 45 3.17 4.34 17.43
CA GLU A 45 4.45 4.99 17.13
C GLU A 45 5.40 4.01 16.42
N GLU A 46 5.37 2.75 16.85
CA GLU A 46 6.08 1.64 16.22
C GLU A 46 5.27 0.34 16.43
N VAL A 47 5.44 -0.60 15.50
CA VAL A 47 4.88 -1.95 15.57
C VAL A 47 6.04 -2.91 15.72
N GLU A 48 6.08 -3.65 16.80
CA GLU A 48 7.17 -4.57 17.14
C GLU A 48 6.67 -6.01 17.27
N GLY A 49 7.44 -6.95 16.73
CA GLY A 49 7.20 -8.38 16.86
C GLY A 49 8.08 -9.18 15.90
N ILE A 50 7.80 -10.48 15.78
CA ILE A 50 8.49 -11.37 14.84
C ILE A 50 7.94 -11.16 13.44
N LEU A 51 8.82 -10.87 12.47
CA LEU A 51 8.43 -10.80 11.07
C LEU A 51 8.08 -12.20 10.56
N GLU A 52 6.82 -12.41 10.19
CA GLU A 52 6.33 -13.68 9.67
C GLU A 52 6.34 -13.71 8.15
N SER A 53 5.90 -12.63 7.51
CA SER A 53 5.87 -12.55 6.05
C SER A 53 5.77 -11.13 5.53
N VAL A 54 6.09 -10.96 4.25
CA VAL A 54 5.77 -9.76 3.45
C VAL A 54 5.01 -10.18 2.20
N SER A 55 3.92 -9.50 1.87
CA SER A 55 3.06 -9.84 0.74
C SER A 55 2.48 -8.60 0.07
N VAL A 56 2.10 -8.71 -1.20
CA VAL A 56 1.27 -7.71 -1.88
C VAL A 56 -0.17 -8.22 -1.93
N TYR A 57 -1.15 -7.35 -1.66
CA TYR A 57 -2.56 -7.67 -1.81
C TYR A 57 -3.36 -6.46 -2.31
N ASP A 58 -4.51 -6.73 -2.92
CA ASP A 58 -5.49 -5.71 -3.29
C ASP A 58 -6.37 -5.38 -2.08
N GLY A 59 -6.17 -4.21 -1.49
CA GLY A 59 -6.98 -3.67 -0.41
C GLY A 59 -8.12 -2.78 -0.92
N SER A 60 -8.98 -2.34 0.00
CA SER A 60 -10.10 -1.42 -0.32
C SER A 60 -9.67 -0.05 -0.87
N PHE A 61 -8.38 0.28 -0.76
CA PHE A 61 -7.81 1.57 -1.17
C PHE A 61 -6.70 1.42 -2.23
N GLY A 62 -6.58 0.24 -2.84
CA GLY A 62 -5.57 -0.08 -3.86
C GLY A 62 -4.63 -1.20 -3.44
N GLN A 63 -3.61 -1.45 -4.25
CA GLN A 63 -2.57 -2.43 -3.92
C GLN A 63 -1.69 -1.94 -2.77
N GLN A 64 -1.42 -2.85 -1.83
CA GLN A 64 -0.66 -2.57 -0.62
C GLN A 64 0.42 -3.64 -0.40
N ILE A 65 1.59 -3.22 0.05
CA ILE A 65 2.61 -4.09 0.64
C ILE A 65 2.22 -4.28 2.11
N SER A 66 2.00 -5.51 2.57
CA SER A 66 1.76 -5.85 3.97
C SER A 66 2.98 -6.52 4.58
N MET A 67 3.43 -6.05 5.74
CA MET A 67 4.28 -6.83 6.63
C MET A 67 3.43 -7.45 7.73
N ASN A 68 3.56 -8.76 7.93
CA ASN A 68 2.90 -9.47 9.03
C ASN A 68 3.86 -9.58 10.20
N ILE A 69 3.56 -8.88 11.29
CA ILE A 69 4.37 -8.80 12.49
C ILE A 69 3.63 -9.46 13.65
N LYS A 70 4.16 -10.56 14.17
CA LYS A 70 3.55 -11.32 15.27
C LYS A 70 4.14 -10.94 16.62
N ASN A 71 3.29 -10.57 17.56
CA ASN A 71 3.68 -10.28 18.95
C ASN A 71 2.80 -11.09 19.90
N GLY A 72 3.35 -12.21 20.42
CA GLY A 72 2.58 -13.14 21.24
C GLY A 72 1.41 -13.76 20.48
N GLU A 73 0.19 -13.50 20.95
CA GLU A 73 -1.07 -13.96 20.35
C GLU A 73 -1.66 -12.99 19.32
N GLU A 74 -1.00 -11.84 19.11
CA GLU A 74 -1.42 -10.80 18.18
C GLU A 74 -0.62 -10.86 16.88
N VAL A 75 -1.30 -10.65 15.75
CA VAL A 75 -0.67 -10.47 14.44
C VAL A 75 -1.09 -9.13 13.88
N TYR A 76 -0.11 -8.27 13.65
CA TYR A 76 -0.28 -6.95 13.06
C TYR A 76 0.01 -7.03 11.56
N TYR A 77 -0.99 -6.67 10.76
CA TYR A 77 -0.84 -6.43 9.33
C TYR A 77 -0.51 -4.97 9.15
N VAL A 78 0.70 -4.69 8.66
CA VAL A 78 1.26 -3.34 8.51
C VAL A 78 1.27 -2.96 7.03
N PRO A 79 0.20 -2.33 6.51
CA PRO A 79 0.10 -2.02 5.09
C PRO A 79 0.80 -0.71 4.74
N VAL A 80 1.38 -0.70 3.54
CA VAL A 80 1.92 0.48 2.87
C VAL A 80 1.35 0.51 1.45
N ASP A 81 0.68 1.59 1.09
CA ASP A 81 0.13 1.77 -0.27
C ASP A 81 1.26 1.67 -1.30
N LEU A 82 1.08 0.81 -2.30
CA LEU A 82 2.09 0.56 -3.32
C LEU A 82 2.20 1.74 -4.30
N TYR A 83 1.07 2.34 -4.66
CA TYR A 83 0.99 3.39 -5.66
C TYR A 83 0.49 4.72 -5.08
N ASP A 84 1.01 5.82 -5.61
CA ASP A 84 0.47 7.16 -5.36
C ASP A 84 -0.75 7.45 -6.25
N GLN A 85 -1.38 8.61 -6.05
CA GLN A 85 -2.55 9.04 -6.84
C GLN A 85 -2.26 9.23 -8.35
N ARG A 86 -0.99 9.19 -8.75
CA ARG A 86 -0.53 9.31 -10.14
C ARG A 86 -0.13 7.96 -10.72
N GLY A 87 -0.28 6.87 -9.96
CA GLY A 87 0.06 5.51 -10.37
C GLY A 87 1.55 5.17 -10.30
N ASN A 88 2.39 6.02 -9.70
CA ASN A 88 3.81 5.71 -9.51
C ASN A 88 4.02 5.00 -8.18
N VAL A 89 5.15 4.33 -7.99
CA VAL A 89 5.49 3.74 -6.68
C VAL A 89 5.49 4.83 -5.60
N ALA A 90 4.67 4.65 -4.56
CA ALA A 90 4.47 5.64 -3.51
C ALA A 90 5.74 5.83 -2.66
N THR A 91 5.93 7.02 -2.08
CA THR A 91 7.13 7.35 -1.29
C THR A 91 7.39 6.38 -0.13
N TYR A 92 6.33 5.96 0.58
CA TYR A 92 6.46 4.96 1.65
C TYR A 92 6.83 3.58 1.11
N ALA A 93 6.20 3.16 0.00
CA ALA A 93 6.52 1.89 -0.65
C ALA A 93 7.96 1.89 -1.16
N GLU A 94 8.41 2.94 -1.84
CA GLU A 94 9.80 3.11 -2.26
C GLU A 94 10.75 2.99 -1.06
N SER A 95 10.44 3.65 0.06
CA SER A 95 11.27 3.56 1.28
C SER A 95 11.31 2.13 1.83
N LEU A 96 10.19 1.41 1.84
CA LEU A 96 10.10 0.04 2.34
C LEU A 96 10.84 -0.94 1.43
N ILE A 97 10.61 -0.87 0.11
CA ILE A 97 11.21 -1.76 -0.90
C ILE A 97 12.73 -1.77 -0.79
N LYS A 98 13.36 -0.62 -0.52
CA LYS A 98 14.82 -0.53 -0.36
C LYS A 98 15.36 -1.21 0.89
N ILE A 99 14.51 -1.49 1.88
CA ILE A 99 14.89 -2.14 3.14
C ILE A 99 14.59 -3.64 3.09
N LEU A 100 13.60 -4.07 2.29
CA LEU A 100 13.19 -5.48 2.18
C LEU A 100 14.35 -6.48 1.99
N PRO A 101 15.42 -6.19 1.20
CA PRO A 101 16.55 -7.11 1.06
C PRO A 101 17.25 -7.48 2.38
N HIS A 102 17.21 -6.60 3.39
CA HIS A 102 17.81 -6.85 4.71
C HIS A 102 16.90 -7.61 5.68
N LEU A 103 15.63 -7.81 5.33
CA LEU A 103 14.68 -8.45 6.23
C LEU A 103 14.76 -9.97 6.11
N GLU A 104 14.56 -10.65 7.23
CA GLU A 104 14.48 -12.10 7.29
C GLU A 104 13.29 -12.50 8.17
N LYS A 105 12.60 -13.58 7.78
CA LYS A 105 11.52 -14.16 8.60
C LYS A 105 12.09 -14.64 9.93
N GLY A 106 11.27 -14.61 10.98
CA GLY A 106 11.65 -15.09 12.31
C GLY A 106 12.50 -14.11 13.13
N LYS A 107 12.83 -12.93 12.60
CA LYS A 107 13.59 -11.90 13.31
C LYS A 107 12.68 -10.92 14.04
N LEU A 108 13.14 -10.44 15.20
CA LEU A 108 12.46 -9.36 15.90
C LEU A 108 12.58 -8.10 15.06
N THR A 109 11.44 -7.57 14.62
CA THR A 109 11.34 -6.46 13.68
C THR A 109 10.45 -5.38 14.28
N THR A 110 10.99 -4.16 14.34
CA THR A 110 10.26 -2.96 14.76
C THR A 110 10.06 -2.06 13.53
N VAL A 111 8.81 -1.77 13.17
CA VAL A 111 8.44 -0.97 12.01
C VAL A 111 7.84 0.36 12.45
N ARG A 112 8.34 1.47 11.89
CA ARG A 112 7.85 2.82 12.15
C ARG A 112 7.76 3.62 10.86
N GLY A 113 6.58 4.12 10.53
CA GLY A 113 6.45 5.14 9.49
C GLY A 113 6.75 6.54 10.05
N TYR A 114 7.17 7.45 9.17
CA TYR A 114 7.42 8.84 9.54
C TYR A 114 7.06 9.78 8.40
N ASN A 115 6.52 10.95 8.77
CA ASN A 115 6.40 12.14 7.92
C ASN A 115 6.68 13.36 8.79
N PHE A 116 7.81 14.02 8.57
CA PHE A 116 8.12 15.25 9.29
C PHE A 116 9.03 16.15 8.46
N THR A 117 8.91 17.45 8.63
CA THR A 117 9.82 18.43 8.06
C THR A 117 10.82 18.84 9.14
N PRO A 118 12.11 18.49 9.03
CA PRO A 118 13.12 18.94 9.99
C PRO A 118 13.22 20.46 10.02
N ASP A 119 13.55 21.02 11.19
CA ASP A 119 13.76 22.45 11.34
C ASP A 119 14.83 22.96 10.38
N GLY A 120 14.49 24.00 9.61
CA GLY A 120 15.36 24.59 8.60
C GLY A 120 15.41 23.84 7.26
N GLU A 121 14.73 22.69 7.13
CA GLU A 121 14.60 22.00 5.84
C GLU A 121 13.32 22.42 5.11
N LYS A 122 13.42 22.56 3.78
CA LYS A 122 12.29 22.92 2.91
C LYS A 122 11.34 21.75 2.62
N TYR A 123 11.85 20.52 2.74
CA TYR A 123 11.17 19.32 2.28
C TYR A 123 10.97 18.34 3.44
N ALA A 124 9.81 17.70 3.46
CA ALA A 124 9.51 16.66 4.44
C ALA A 124 10.37 15.41 4.18
N LYS A 125 10.79 14.77 5.27
CA LYS A 125 11.32 13.41 5.29
C LYS A 125 10.15 12.46 5.49
N ILE A 126 9.93 11.59 4.52
CA ILE A 126 8.84 10.64 4.46
C ILE A 126 9.42 9.25 4.22
N GLY A 127 8.96 8.24 4.95
CA GLY A 127 9.40 6.87 4.71
C GLY A 127 9.09 5.90 5.86
N ILE A 128 9.68 4.71 5.74
CA ILE A 128 9.59 3.63 6.73
C ILE A 128 10.98 3.43 7.34
N SER A 129 11.03 3.39 8.67
CA SER A 129 12.20 3.02 9.45
C SER A 129 11.96 1.62 10.02
N ILE A 130 12.93 0.73 9.83
CA ILE A 130 12.89 -0.62 10.39
C ILE A 130 14.09 -0.84 11.29
N LYS A 131 13.87 -1.51 12.43
CA LYS A 131 14.92 -2.10 13.24
C LYS A 131 14.79 -3.62 13.19
N VAL A 132 15.90 -4.33 13.09
CA VAL A 132 15.97 -5.78 13.22
C VAL A 132 16.87 -6.08 14.40
N ASP A 133 16.37 -6.88 15.33
CA ASP A 133 17.06 -7.23 16.59
C ASP A 133 17.56 -5.96 17.33
N GLY A 134 16.75 -4.90 17.33
CA GLY A 134 17.04 -3.60 17.96
C GLY A 134 17.95 -2.66 17.15
N VAL A 135 18.56 -3.11 16.05
CA VAL A 135 19.47 -2.31 15.23
C VAL A 135 18.73 -1.70 14.05
N LYS A 136 18.82 -0.38 13.88
CA LYS A 136 18.24 0.31 12.73
C LYS A 136 18.98 -0.06 11.44
N ILE A 137 18.26 -0.60 10.47
CA ILE A 137 18.80 -0.90 9.14
C ILE A 137 18.69 0.32 8.24
N LYS A 138 19.72 0.47 7.39
CA LYS A 138 19.71 1.45 6.30
C LYS A 138 19.12 0.79 5.05
N PRO A 139 18.64 1.58 4.08
CA PRO A 139 18.31 1.05 2.76
C PRO A 139 19.53 0.34 2.14
N GLU A 140 19.30 -0.83 1.54
CA GLU A 140 20.32 -1.57 0.78
C GLU A 140 20.64 -0.86 -0.54
N MET A 141 19.62 -0.20 -1.11
CA MET A 141 19.69 0.42 -2.43
C MET A 141 19.66 1.94 -2.35
N THR A 142 20.36 2.56 -3.29
CA THR A 142 20.47 4.01 -3.45
C THR A 142 19.84 4.47 -4.76
N ASN A 143 19.33 5.70 -4.78
CA ASN A 143 18.82 6.31 -6.01
C ASN A 143 19.99 6.86 -6.82
N ALA A 144 20.07 6.51 -8.10
CA ALA A 144 20.86 7.27 -9.05
C ALA A 144 20.20 8.65 -9.27
N TYR A 145 21.01 9.69 -9.49
CA TYR A 145 20.48 11.03 -9.73
C TYR A 145 21.45 11.91 -10.51
N TYR A 146 20.93 12.90 -11.22
CA TYR A 146 21.76 13.88 -11.91
C TYR A 146 22.12 15.05 -10.98
N LYS A 147 23.42 15.30 -10.80
CA LYS A 147 23.96 16.46 -10.11
C LYS A 147 24.81 17.27 -11.07
N ASN A 148 24.42 18.53 -11.34
CA ASN A 148 25.13 19.41 -12.27
C ASN A 148 25.35 18.78 -13.66
N GLY A 149 24.35 18.05 -14.17
CA GLY A 149 24.41 17.37 -15.46
C GLY A 149 25.25 16.08 -15.49
N LYS A 150 25.85 15.68 -14.36
CA LYS A 150 26.57 14.39 -14.23
C LYS A 150 25.71 13.39 -13.48
N LEU A 151 25.68 12.15 -13.98
CA LEU A 151 25.04 11.05 -13.27
C LEU A 151 25.85 10.71 -12.03
N VAL A 152 25.20 10.71 -10.87
CA VAL A 152 25.66 10.07 -9.66
C VAL A 152 25.06 8.67 -9.67
N GLU A 153 25.93 7.67 -9.72
CA GLU A 153 25.54 6.26 -9.78
C GLU A 153 24.76 5.85 -8.53
N GLY A 154 23.84 4.91 -8.73
CA GLY A 154 23.03 4.27 -7.72
C GLY A 154 22.30 3.08 -8.34
N ASP A 155 21.71 2.24 -7.51
CA ASP A 155 21.09 0.99 -7.93
C ASP A 155 19.77 1.24 -8.69
N ILE A 156 19.00 2.22 -8.20
CA ILE A 156 17.69 2.56 -8.75
C ILE A 156 17.86 3.60 -9.88
N PRO A 157 17.27 3.38 -11.07
CA PRO A 157 17.39 4.30 -12.20
C PRO A 157 17.07 5.76 -11.88
N ALA A 158 17.87 6.66 -12.46
CA ALA A 158 17.72 8.10 -12.23
C ALA A 158 16.49 8.68 -12.92
N ILE A 159 15.82 9.61 -12.23
CA ILE A 159 14.75 10.41 -12.83
C ILE A 159 15.34 11.50 -13.73
N GLU A 160 14.95 11.49 -14.99
CA GLU A 160 15.30 12.51 -15.96
C GLU A 160 14.25 13.62 -15.94
N TRP A 161 14.70 14.87 -15.82
CA TRP A 161 13.82 16.02 -15.78
C TRP A 161 13.80 16.72 -17.14
N VAL A 162 12.62 16.80 -17.75
CA VAL A 162 12.39 17.43 -19.04
C VAL A 162 11.59 18.73 -18.88
N LYS A 163 11.91 19.74 -19.70
CA LYS A 163 11.20 21.02 -19.69
C LYS A 163 9.90 20.87 -20.50
N LYS A 164 8.76 21.02 -19.84
CA LYS A 164 7.43 21.06 -20.48
C LYS A 164 6.76 22.39 -20.17
N LEU A 165 6.54 23.21 -21.20
CA LEU A 165 5.84 24.50 -21.11
C LEU A 165 6.29 25.33 -19.89
N SER A 166 7.61 25.59 -19.81
CA SER A 166 8.32 26.32 -18.74
C SER A 166 8.52 25.62 -17.39
N LYS A 167 7.91 24.46 -17.13
CA LYS A 167 8.10 23.70 -15.88
C LYS A 167 8.99 22.49 -16.12
N ASN A 168 9.98 22.27 -15.25
CA ASN A 168 10.70 21.01 -15.22
C ASN A 168 9.78 19.95 -14.63
N LYS A 169 9.57 18.86 -15.37
CA LYS A 169 8.79 17.70 -14.93
C LYS A 169 9.63 16.45 -15.13
N PRO A 170 9.45 15.42 -14.29
CA PRO A 170 10.05 14.13 -14.56
C PRO A 170 9.55 13.60 -15.91
N SER A 171 10.42 12.94 -16.66
CA SER A 171 10.05 12.24 -17.87
C SER A 171 9.25 11.00 -17.51
N ALA A 172 8.24 10.66 -18.32
CA ALA A 172 7.42 9.47 -18.09
C ALA A 172 8.28 8.20 -18.16
N SER A 173 9.12 8.07 -19.20
CA SER A 173 9.99 6.91 -19.36
C SER A 173 10.97 6.71 -18.20
N SER A 174 11.52 7.78 -17.61
CA SER A 174 12.40 7.63 -16.44
C SER A 174 11.64 7.24 -15.16
N LEU A 175 10.38 7.66 -15.02
CA LEU A 175 9.54 7.23 -13.91
C LEU A 175 9.19 5.75 -14.05
N GLU A 176 8.74 5.34 -15.24
CA GLU A 176 8.43 3.94 -15.55
C GLU A 176 9.63 3.03 -15.27
N LYS A 177 10.83 3.38 -15.76
CA LYS A 177 12.05 2.60 -15.49
C LYS A 177 12.37 2.45 -14.00
N LYS A 178 12.18 3.52 -13.22
CA LYS A 178 12.39 3.48 -11.76
C LYS A 178 11.36 2.55 -11.12
N ASP A 179 10.10 2.69 -11.50
CA ASP A 179 9.01 1.93 -10.92
C ASP A 179 9.13 0.45 -11.27
N ASP A 180 9.40 0.12 -12.53
CA ASP A 180 9.68 -1.26 -13.00
C ASP A 180 10.81 -1.91 -12.18
N TYR A 181 11.89 -1.16 -11.93
CA TYR A 181 12.99 -1.64 -11.10
C TYR A 181 12.53 -1.94 -9.67
N LEU A 182 11.83 -0.99 -9.03
CA LEU A 182 11.35 -1.15 -7.65
C LEU A 182 10.33 -2.29 -7.52
N LEU A 183 9.43 -2.44 -8.50
CA LEU A 183 8.44 -3.51 -8.54
C LEU A 183 9.09 -4.88 -8.76
N GLY A 184 10.12 -4.96 -9.62
CA GLY A 184 10.90 -6.19 -9.77
C GLY A 184 11.61 -6.61 -8.48
N VAL A 185 12.17 -5.65 -7.74
CA VAL A 185 12.72 -5.93 -6.40
C VAL A 185 11.62 -6.39 -5.45
N LEU A 186 10.48 -5.69 -5.42
CA LEU A 186 9.36 -6.04 -4.56
C LEU A 186 8.89 -7.48 -4.80
N GLU A 187 8.67 -7.86 -6.06
CA GLU A 187 8.25 -9.21 -6.46
C GLU A 187 9.23 -10.29 -5.95
N GLN A 188 10.53 -10.08 -6.17
CA GLN A 188 11.58 -10.97 -5.68
C GLN A 188 11.55 -11.11 -4.14
N GLN A 189 11.41 -9.99 -3.44
CA GLN A 189 11.44 -9.98 -1.98
C GLN A 189 10.16 -10.54 -1.36
N THR A 190 8.99 -10.32 -1.96
CA THR A 190 7.73 -10.89 -1.46
C THR A 190 7.66 -12.39 -1.70
N GLU A 191 8.26 -12.90 -2.79
CA GLU A 191 8.41 -14.34 -2.99
C GLU A 191 9.35 -14.96 -1.93
N ARG A 192 10.47 -14.30 -1.62
CA ARG A 192 11.42 -14.74 -0.58
C ARG A 192 10.81 -14.70 0.83
N LEU A 193 10.02 -13.67 1.12
CA LEU A 193 9.40 -13.41 2.43
C LEU A 193 7.95 -13.87 2.50
N LYS A 194 7.48 -14.69 1.56
CA LYS A 194 6.10 -15.16 1.56
C LYS A 194 5.78 -15.97 2.81
N TRP A 195 4.51 -15.95 3.18
CA TRP A 195 3.99 -16.82 4.22
C TRP A 195 4.13 -18.28 3.78
N GLU A 196 4.90 -19.03 4.55
CA GLU A 196 4.98 -20.48 4.45
C GLU A 196 4.30 -20.97 5.71
N GLY A 197 3.04 -21.39 5.61
CA GLY A 197 2.30 -21.85 6.77
C GLY A 197 3.09 -22.91 7.52
N SER A 198 3.01 -22.89 8.86
CA SER A 198 3.34 -24.07 9.66
C SER A 198 2.68 -25.28 9.01
N GLN A 199 3.44 -26.37 8.79
CA GLN A 199 2.89 -27.62 8.28
C GLN A 199 1.85 -28.18 9.25
N GLU A 200 0.62 -27.69 9.17
CA GLU A 200 -0.57 -28.40 9.59
C GLU A 200 -1.29 -28.81 8.31
N GLN A 201 -1.39 -30.13 8.13
CA GLN A 201 -2.16 -30.75 7.07
C GLN A 201 -3.54 -30.13 7.00
N SER A 202 -3.92 -29.62 5.83
CA SER A 202 -5.32 -29.46 5.49
C SER A 202 -5.51 -29.88 4.04
N GLN A 203 -6.22 -31.00 3.96
CA GLN A 203 -6.67 -31.68 2.76
C GLN A 203 -7.40 -30.71 1.84
N THR A 204 -7.13 -30.85 0.55
CA THR A 204 -7.96 -30.35 -0.54
C THR A 204 -9.39 -30.87 -0.36
N ASN A 205 -10.32 -30.01 0.07
CA ASN A 205 -11.74 -30.19 -0.18
C ASN A 205 -12.12 -29.34 -1.38
N THR A 206 -12.08 -29.94 -2.56
CA THR A 206 -12.78 -29.46 -3.75
C THR A 206 -14.28 -29.59 -3.51
N THR A 207 -14.93 -28.50 -3.12
CA THR A 207 -16.39 -28.38 -3.18
C THR A 207 -16.77 -27.81 -4.53
N SER A 208 -17.28 -28.68 -5.40
CA SER A 208 -17.90 -28.34 -6.68
C SER A 208 -19.04 -27.34 -6.50
N LYS A 209 -18.95 -26.18 -7.17
CA LYS A 209 -20.04 -25.21 -7.27
C LYS A 209 -21.02 -25.66 -8.38
N PRO A 210 -22.33 -25.71 -8.15
CA PRO A 210 -23.30 -26.09 -9.18
C PRO A 210 -23.38 -25.03 -10.29
N SER A 211 -23.41 -25.53 -11.52
CA SER A 211 -23.55 -24.76 -12.77
C SER A 211 -25.00 -24.29 -12.95
N THR A 212 -25.22 -22.98 -12.93
CA THR A 212 -26.44 -22.37 -13.48
C THR A 212 -26.06 -21.64 -14.77
N SER A 213 -26.43 -22.21 -15.91
CA SER A 213 -26.24 -21.63 -17.23
C SER A 213 -27.28 -20.53 -17.49
N VAL A 214 -26.82 -19.30 -17.76
CA VAL A 214 -27.65 -18.21 -18.32
C VAL A 214 -27.39 -18.16 -19.82
N PRO A 215 -28.43 -18.13 -20.69
CA PRO A 215 -28.23 -18.12 -22.15
C PRO A 215 -27.62 -16.80 -22.63
N LYS A 216 -26.62 -16.93 -23.52
CA LYS A 216 -25.86 -15.84 -24.14
C LYS A 216 -26.64 -15.29 -25.34
N ALA A 217 -27.12 -14.05 -25.26
CA ALA A 217 -27.71 -13.34 -26.40
C ALA A 217 -26.62 -12.98 -27.45
N SER A 218 -26.99 -13.01 -28.73
CA SER A 218 -26.06 -12.83 -29.86
C SER A 218 -25.95 -11.35 -30.29
N PRO A 219 -24.83 -10.92 -30.90
CA PRO A 219 -24.54 -9.50 -31.21
C PRO A 219 -25.41 -8.80 -32.27
N LYS A 220 -26.55 -9.36 -32.69
CA LYS A 220 -27.34 -8.85 -33.83
C LYS A 220 -28.51 -7.93 -33.47
N GLU A 221 -28.69 -7.58 -32.20
CA GLU A 221 -29.77 -6.69 -31.73
C GLU A 221 -29.29 -5.31 -31.22
N ALA A 222 -28.00 -4.98 -31.41
CA ALA A 222 -27.39 -3.78 -30.82
C ALA A 222 -27.47 -2.49 -31.66
N PHE A 223 -28.16 -2.48 -32.79
CA PHE A 223 -28.28 -1.26 -33.62
C PHE A 223 -29.64 -1.15 -34.32
N GLU A 224 -30.62 -0.61 -33.61
CA GLU A 224 -31.68 0.19 -34.23
C GLU A 224 -31.75 1.57 -33.54
N PRO A 225 -31.89 2.69 -34.30
CA PRO A 225 -31.87 4.03 -33.73
C PRO A 225 -33.14 4.32 -32.93
N ALA A 226 -32.98 4.94 -31.75
CA ALA A 226 -34.08 5.36 -30.89
C ALA A 226 -34.97 6.39 -31.60
N GLY A 227 -36.22 6.00 -31.87
CA GLY A 227 -37.31 6.93 -32.15
C GLY A 227 -37.88 7.53 -30.87
N ASN A 228 -38.34 8.77 -30.98
CA ASN A 228 -38.90 9.66 -29.95
C ASN A 228 -39.59 8.99 -28.75
N TYR A 229 -39.24 9.45 -27.55
CA TYR A 229 -40.08 9.35 -26.36
C TYR A 229 -40.45 10.75 -25.88
N ASP A 230 -41.75 10.96 -25.74
CA ASP A 230 -42.40 12.15 -25.18
C ASP A 230 -42.01 12.37 -23.72
N ASP A 231 -41.82 13.65 -23.36
CA ASP A 231 -41.74 14.17 -22.00
C ASP A 231 -43.12 13.98 -21.32
N ASP A 232 -43.26 13.02 -20.39
CA ASP A 232 -44.27 13.07 -19.30
C ASP A 232 -44.22 11.83 -18.37
N ASP A 233 -43.05 11.48 -17.81
CA ASP A 233 -43.03 10.55 -16.66
C ASP A 233 -41.73 10.59 -15.82
N MET A 234 -41.42 11.77 -15.27
CA MET A 234 -40.35 11.94 -14.26
C MET A 234 -40.95 12.50 -12.97
N SER A 235 -41.78 11.71 -12.31
CA SER A 235 -42.24 12.02 -10.95
C SER A 235 -42.43 10.76 -10.10
N ASP A 236 -41.37 9.97 -9.91
CA ASP A 236 -41.21 9.19 -8.67
C ASP A 236 -39.77 8.66 -8.49
N LEU A 237 -38.90 9.46 -7.85
CA LEU A 237 -37.62 8.96 -7.33
C LEU A 237 -37.54 9.25 -5.82
N PRO A 238 -37.46 8.20 -4.98
CA PRO A 238 -37.45 8.36 -3.53
C PRO A 238 -36.03 8.65 -3.02
N PHE A 239 -35.70 9.93 -2.90
CA PHE A 239 -34.66 10.41 -2.00
C PHE A 239 -35.19 11.62 -1.24
N GLY A 240 -35.74 11.35 -0.06
CA GLY A 240 -35.86 12.32 1.03
C GLY A 240 -34.69 12.17 1.99
#